data_AF-A0A0E3LAL7-F1
#
_entry.id   AF-A0A0E3LAL7-F1
#
_cell.length_a   1.000
_cell.length_b   1.000
_cell.length_c   1.000
_cell.angle_alpha   90.00
_cell.angle_beta   90.00
_cell.angle_gamma   90.00
#
_symmetry.space_group_name_H-M   'P 1'
#
loop_
_entity.id
_entity.type
_entity.pdbx_description
1 polymer ?
#
loop_
_entity_poly.entity_id
_entity_poly.type
_entity_poly.pdbx_seq_one_letter_code
_entity_poly.pdbx_strand_id
1 'polypeptide(L)'
;MIIHQLLNDMEKKNRIEKLNMVIGTFFSQTGTRLLVFFSEADPGIEEVRKYLIVKKDWSKNDFADVSRRLKKYDYAVKADSLDLLKLRNFLEQRNDSLLRLLENPVMLEHESFSDLLMAVFHLKEELISREELHGLPISDLEHLDGDIKRVYILLVYEWVAYMEYLKTNYPYLFSLSMRTNPFDREASAVVK
;
A
#
# COMPACT_ATOMS: atom_id res chain seq x y z
N MET A 1 36.69 -10.81 -14.40
CA MET A 1 35.38 -10.51 -15.04
C MET A 1 34.22 -11.25 -14.37
N ILE A 2 34.32 -12.54 -14.03
CA ILE A 2 33.26 -13.30 -13.32
C ILE A 2 33.03 -12.81 -11.86
N ILE A 3 34.11 -12.51 -11.13
CA ILE A 3 34.02 -12.03 -9.72
C ILE A 3 33.27 -10.69 -9.63
N HIS A 4 33.46 -9.78 -10.60
CA HIS A 4 32.75 -8.49 -10.62
C HIS A 4 31.25 -8.68 -10.86
N GLN A 5 30.85 -9.61 -11.73
CA GLN A 5 29.43 -9.93 -11.96
C GLN A 5 28.79 -10.54 -10.72
N LEU A 6 29.45 -11.49 -10.07
CA LEU A 6 28.96 -12.09 -8.82
C LEU A 6 28.82 -11.06 -7.70
N LEU A 7 29.78 -10.15 -7.54
CA LEU A 7 29.69 -9.05 -6.57
C LEU A 7 28.51 -8.12 -6.87
N ASN A 8 28.33 -7.74 -8.14
CA ASN A 8 27.19 -6.90 -8.56
C ASN A 8 25.84 -7.57 -8.29
N ASP A 9 25.72 -8.88 -8.56
CA ASP A 9 24.48 -9.63 -8.33
C ASP A 9 24.17 -9.74 -6.83
N MET A 10 25.19 -9.95 -5.99
CA MET A 10 25.05 -9.96 -4.53
C MET A 10 24.63 -8.59 -4.00
N GLU A 11 25.24 -7.50 -4.48
CA GLU A 11 24.85 -6.15 -4.10
C GLU A 11 23.40 -5.85 -4.48
N LYS A 12 23.00 -6.19 -5.71
CA LYS A 12 21.62 -6.01 -6.18
C LYS A 12 20.62 -6.77 -5.32
N LYS A 13 20.94 -8.02 -4.98
CA LYS A 13 20.09 -8.84 -4.10
C LYS A 13 19.95 -8.21 -2.71
N ASN A 14 21.06 -7.80 -2.10
CA ASN A 14 21.06 -7.14 -0.79
C ASN A 14 20.25 -5.83 -0.80
N ARG A 15 20.28 -5.07 -1.90
CA ARG A 15 19.50 -3.84 -2.06
C ARG A 15 18.00 -4.12 -2.14
N ILE A 16 17.59 -5.08 -2.98
CA ILE A 16 16.18 -5.53 -3.09
C ILE A 16 15.67 -6.02 -1.73
N GLU A 17 16.49 -6.76 -0.99
CA GLU A 17 16.13 -7.24 0.35
C GLU A 17 15.89 -6.09 1.32
N LYS A 18 16.81 -5.12 1.40
CA LYS A 18 16.66 -3.93 2.25
C LYS A 18 15.45 -3.11 1.87
N LEU A 19 15.19 -2.91 0.58
CA LEU A 19 14.02 -2.18 0.11
C LEU A 19 12.73 -2.84 0.59
N ASN A 20 12.61 -4.15 0.45
CA ASN A 20 11.42 -4.86 0.92
C ASN A 20 11.25 -4.85 2.45
N MET A 21 12.34 -4.71 3.22
CA MET A 21 12.23 -4.44 4.66
C MET A 21 11.64 -3.05 4.94
N VAL A 22 12.01 -2.04 4.14
CA VAL A 22 11.43 -0.69 4.21
C VAL A 22 9.95 -0.70 3.83
N ILE A 23 9.59 -1.36 2.72
CA ILE A 23 8.20 -1.57 2.30
C ILE A 23 7.39 -2.27 3.40
N GLY A 24 7.97 -3.29 4.04
CA GLY A 24 7.34 -3.96 5.18
C GLY A 24 7.11 -3.05 6.38
N THR A 25 8.07 -2.18 6.68
CA THR A 25 7.91 -1.17 7.73
C THR A 25 6.75 -0.22 7.40
N PHE A 26 6.66 0.24 6.15
CA PHE A 26 5.55 1.07 5.69
C PHE A 26 4.20 0.36 5.82
N PHE A 27 4.07 -0.88 5.34
CA PHE A 27 2.79 -1.60 5.41
C PHE A 27 2.38 -1.93 6.84
N SER A 28 3.33 -2.25 7.73
CA SER A 28 3.02 -2.54 9.14
C SER A 28 2.55 -1.31 9.92
N GLN A 29 3.03 -0.11 9.58
CA GLN A 29 2.70 1.12 10.31
C GLN A 29 1.59 1.94 9.67
N THR A 30 1.53 1.98 8.33
CA THR A 30 0.69 2.92 7.58
C THR A 30 -0.12 2.24 6.47
N GLY A 31 0.56 1.56 5.54
CA GLY A 31 -0.04 1.12 4.28
C GLY A 31 -1.24 0.18 4.46
N THR A 32 -1.17 -0.79 5.38
CA THR A 32 -2.27 -1.74 5.61
C THR A 32 -3.52 -1.04 6.14
N ARG A 33 -3.35 -0.04 7.00
CA ARG A 33 -4.48 0.69 7.56
C ARG A 33 -5.11 1.64 6.53
N LEU A 34 -4.31 2.24 5.65
CA LEU A 34 -4.84 3.00 4.50
C LEU A 34 -5.64 2.12 3.55
N LEU A 35 -5.17 0.91 3.26
CA LEU A 35 -5.93 -0.06 2.47
C LEU A 35 -7.29 -0.38 3.09
N VAL A 36 -7.37 -0.49 4.43
CA VAL A 36 -8.66 -0.66 5.11
C VAL A 36 -9.55 0.56 4.91
N PHE A 37 -9.06 1.78 5.16
CA PHE A 37 -9.85 3.01 4.92
C PHE A 37 -10.45 3.07 3.52
N PHE A 38 -9.63 2.83 2.50
CA PHE A 38 -10.08 2.95 1.12
C PHE A 38 -10.96 1.78 0.68
N SER A 39 -10.63 0.54 1.06
CA SER A 39 -11.43 -0.63 0.68
C SER A 39 -12.79 -0.72 1.40
N GLU A 40 -12.95 -0.07 2.56
CA GLU A 40 -14.25 0.10 3.22
C GLU A 40 -15.14 1.13 2.52
N ALA A 41 -14.53 2.17 1.93
CA ALA A 41 -15.22 3.26 1.23
C ALA A 41 -15.38 3.02 -0.29
N ASP A 42 -14.81 1.94 -0.81
CA ASP A 42 -14.84 1.56 -2.21
C ASP A 42 -16.15 0.82 -2.56
N PRO A 43 -17.04 1.42 -3.36
CA PRO A 43 -18.32 0.82 -3.69
C PRO A 43 -18.21 -0.45 -4.54
N GLY A 44 -17.11 -0.61 -5.29
CA GLY A 44 -16.88 -1.75 -6.19
C GLY A 44 -16.15 -2.92 -5.54
N ILE A 45 -15.72 -2.79 -4.28
CA ILE A 45 -14.71 -3.67 -3.69
C ILE A 45 -15.10 -5.16 -3.74
N GLU A 46 -16.39 -5.49 -3.61
CA GLU A 46 -16.86 -6.88 -3.63
C GLU A 46 -16.60 -7.59 -4.96
N GLU A 47 -16.48 -6.85 -6.07
CA GLU A 47 -16.14 -7.41 -7.39
C GLU A 47 -14.73 -7.99 -7.42
N VAL A 48 -13.80 -7.37 -6.67
CA VAL A 48 -12.38 -7.74 -6.66
C VAL A 48 -11.90 -8.38 -5.36
N ARG A 49 -12.64 -8.24 -4.25
CA ARG A 49 -12.26 -8.71 -2.91
C ARG A 49 -11.82 -10.16 -2.91
N LYS A 50 -12.60 -11.05 -3.52
CA LYS A 50 -12.29 -12.50 -3.59
C LYS A 50 -10.95 -12.82 -4.26
N TYR A 51 -10.48 -11.95 -5.16
CA TYR A 51 -9.18 -12.09 -5.82
C TYR A 51 -8.04 -11.46 -5.01
N LEU A 52 -8.34 -10.64 -4.00
CA LEU A 52 -7.36 -10.02 -3.10
C LEU A 52 -7.15 -10.82 -1.81
N ILE A 53 -7.99 -11.83 -1.55
CA ILE A 53 -7.78 -12.79 -0.45
C ILE A 53 -6.63 -13.75 -0.82
N VAL A 54 -5.41 -13.32 -0.51
CA VAL A 54 -4.20 -14.11 -0.72
C VAL A 54 -4.28 -15.42 0.06
N LYS A 55 -3.96 -16.54 -0.60
CA LYS A 55 -3.94 -17.87 0.02
C LYS A 55 -2.55 -18.46 0.05
N LYS A 56 -2.35 -19.44 0.95
CA LYS A 56 -1.05 -20.10 1.16
C LYS A 56 -0.52 -20.79 -0.10
N ASP A 57 -1.40 -21.26 -0.96
CA ASP A 57 -1.13 -22.03 -2.18
C ASP A 57 -0.94 -21.17 -3.44
N TRP A 58 -1.06 -19.84 -3.35
CA TRP A 58 -0.88 -18.96 -4.50
C TRP A 58 0.50 -19.11 -5.15
N SER A 59 0.51 -19.33 -6.45
CA SER A 59 1.71 -19.30 -7.28
C SER A 59 2.01 -17.88 -7.77
N LYS A 60 3.18 -17.69 -8.41
CA LYS A 60 3.49 -16.43 -9.12
C LYS A 60 2.45 -16.08 -10.19
N ASN A 61 1.83 -17.08 -10.81
CA ASN A 61 0.78 -16.87 -11.80
C ASN A 61 -0.48 -16.29 -11.16
N ASP A 62 -0.83 -16.71 -9.94
CA ASP A 62 -1.98 -16.15 -9.21
C ASP A 62 -1.76 -14.65 -8.90
N PHE A 63 -0.57 -14.26 -8.43
CA PHE A 63 -0.21 -12.85 -8.24
C PHE A 63 -0.24 -12.03 -9.54
N ALA A 64 0.29 -12.59 -10.63
CA ALA A 64 0.25 -11.95 -11.94
C ALA A 64 -1.19 -11.78 -12.46
N ASP A 65 -2.05 -12.78 -12.25
CA ASP A 65 -3.45 -12.77 -12.67
C ASP A 65 -4.26 -11.71 -11.92
N VAL A 66 -4.08 -11.62 -10.60
CA VAL A 66 -4.68 -10.58 -9.77
C VAL A 66 -4.20 -9.20 -10.20
N SER A 67 -2.89 -9.02 -10.39
CA SER A 67 -2.33 -7.75 -10.88
C SER A 67 -2.94 -7.31 -12.23
N ARG A 68 -3.22 -8.24 -13.15
CA ARG A 68 -3.90 -7.91 -14.42
C ARG A 68 -5.36 -7.51 -14.23
N ARG A 69 -6.06 -8.09 -13.27
CA ARG A 69 -7.46 -7.71 -12.94
C ARG A 69 -7.50 -6.32 -12.32
N LEU A 70 -6.60 -6.05 -11.39
CA LEU A 70 -6.47 -4.75 -10.71
C LEU A 70 -6.15 -3.60 -11.66
N LYS A 71 -5.52 -3.85 -12.82
CA LYS A 71 -5.32 -2.86 -13.90
C LYS A 71 -6.59 -2.39 -14.58
N LYS A 72 -7.66 -3.19 -14.53
CA LYS A 72 -8.94 -2.87 -15.16
C LYS A 72 -9.99 -2.46 -14.12
N TYR A 73 -9.66 -2.56 -12.85
CA TYR A 73 -10.57 -2.23 -11.77
C TYR A 73 -10.73 -0.71 -11.67
N ASP A 74 -11.98 -0.26 -11.53
CA ASP A 74 -12.25 1.15 -11.30
C ASP A 74 -12.25 1.44 -9.80
N TYR A 75 -11.17 2.07 -9.34
CA TYR A 75 -10.98 2.49 -7.96
C TYR A 75 -11.83 3.74 -7.68
N ALA A 76 -13.15 3.57 -7.62
CA ALA A 76 -14.13 4.65 -7.57
C ALA A 76 -14.42 5.16 -6.15
N VAL A 77 -13.40 5.20 -5.29
CA VAL A 77 -13.51 5.75 -3.93
C VAL A 77 -13.74 7.26 -4.02
N LYS A 78 -14.65 7.78 -3.21
CA LYS A 78 -14.99 9.19 -3.13
C LYS A 78 -14.56 9.78 -1.80
N ALA A 79 -14.14 11.04 -1.80
CA ALA A 79 -13.72 11.75 -0.60
C ALA A 79 -14.88 11.92 0.39
N ASP A 80 -16.11 12.12 -0.11
CA ASP A 80 -17.32 12.26 0.69
C ASP A 80 -17.82 10.94 1.32
N SER A 81 -17.38 9.79 0.81
CA SER A 81 -17.66 8.47 1.41
C SER A 81 -16.67 8.09 2.52
N LEU A 82 -15.63 8.89 2.73
CA LEU A 82 -14.61 8.69 3.76
C LEU A 82 -14.82 9.60 4.97
N ASP A 83 -14.44 9.10 6.15
CA ASP A 83 -14.19 9.95 7.31
C ASP A 83 -12.84 10.65 7.14
N LEU A 84 -12.85 11.78 6.41
CA LEU A 84 -11.65 12.55 6.09
C LEU A 84 -10.93 13.07 7.35
N LEU A 85 -11.66 13.37 8.42
CA LEU A 85 -11.08 13.80 9.69
C LEU A 85 -10.28 12.66 10.33
N LYS A 86 -10.85 11.45 10.37
CA LYS A 86 -10.16 10.28 10.88
C LYS A 86 -8.96 9.88 10.01
N LEU A 87 -9.07 10.03 8.69
CA LEU A 87 -7.95 9.83 7.76
C LEU A 87 -6.82 10.84 8.00
N ARG A 88 -7.15 12.14 8.13
CA ARG A 88 -6.20 13.21 8.46
C ARG A 88 -5.46 12.91 9.76
N ASN A 89 -6.21 12.68 10.85
CA ASN A 89 -5.63 12.41 12.17
C ASN A 89 -4.75 11.15 12.14
N PHE A 90 -5.16 10.12 11.40
CA PHE A 90 -4.35 8.92 11.22
C PHE A 90 -3.04 9.23 10.50
N LEU A 91 -3.07 9.95 9.38
CA LEU A 91 -1.86 10.28 8.61
C LEU A 91 -0.94 11.25 9.37
N GLU A 92 -1.49 12.19 10.12
CA GLU A 92 -0.74 13.12 10.99
C GLU A 92 0.03 12.34 12.06
N GLN A 93 -0.61 11.36 12.73
CA GLN A 93 0.06 10.47 13.68
C GLN A 93 1.20 9.64 13.06
N ARG A 94 1.23 9.50 11.73
CA ARG A 94 2.29 8.79 11.00
C ARG A 94 3.36 9.71 10.42
N ASN A 95 3.31 11.02 10.66
CA ASN A 95 4.22 11.99 10.06
C ASN A 95 5.69 11.60 10.23
N ASP A 96 6.14 11.36 11.48
CA ASP A 96 7.54 11.03 11.76
C ASP A 96 7.96 9.68 11.16
N SER A 97 7.04 8.72 11.07
CA SER A 97 7.29 7.43 10.43
C SER A 97 7.46 7.59 8.93
N LEU A 98 6.58 8.38 8.29
CA LEU A 98 6.64 8.65 6.86
C LEU A 98 7.89 9.45 6.49
N LEU A 99 8.30 10.43 7.30
CA LEU A 99 9.50 11.24 7.05
C LEU A 99 10.77 10.39 7.09
N ARG A 100 10.87 9.49 8.08
CA ARG A 100 11.99 8.53 8.16
C ARG A 100 12.08 7.60 6.95
N LEU A 101 10.96 7.30 6.29
CA LEU A 101 10.99 6.53 5.05
C LEU A 101 11.60 7.35 3.90
N LEU A 102 11.24 8.63 3.77
CA LEU A 102 11.83 9.52 2.74
C LEU A 102 13.34 9.72 2.93
N GLU A 103 13.79 9.78 4.17
CA GLU A 103 15.22 9.92 4.51
C GLU A 103 16.03 8.63 4.26
N ASN A 104 15.36 7.50 4.01
CA ASN A 104 16.03 6.23 3.84
C ASN A 104 16.74 6.16 2.47
N PRO A 105 18.07 5.96 2.42
CA PRO A 105 18.83 6.01 1.17
C PRO A 105 18.46 4.89 0.18
N VAL A 106 17.79 3.83 0.64
CA VAL A 106 17.35 2.71 -0.21
C VAL A 106 16.15 3.09 -1.09
N MET A 107 15.44 4.19 -0.78
CA MET A 107 14.26 4.63 -1.53
C MET A 107 14.56 5.00 -2.99
N LEU A 108 15.76 5.54 -3.26
CA LEU A 108 16.15 6.08 -4.57
C LEU A 108 16.13 5.04 -5.72
N GLU A 109 16.02 3.75 -5.38
CA GLU A 109 16.16 2.66 -6.35
C GLU A 109 14.82 2.07 -6.82
N HIS A 110 13.68 2.50 -6.26
CA HIS A 110 12.35 1.96 -6.62
C HIS A 110 11.32 3.05 -6.89
N GLU A 111 11.07 3.30 -8.17
CA GLU A 111 10.16 4.35 -8.63
C GLU A 111 8.75 4.15 -8.05
N SER A 112 8.16 2.95 -8.14
CA SER A 112 6.76 2.76 -7.75
C SER A 112 6.49 2.89 -6.24
N PHE A 113 7.46 2.52 -5.39
CA PHE A 113 7.31 2.70 -3.94
C PHE A 113 7.56 4.15 -3.53
N SER A 114 8.49 4.83 -4.19
CA SER A 114 8.70 6.26 -4.02
C SER A 114 7.48 7.07 -4.46
N ASP A 115 6.86 6.71 -5.58
CA ASP A 115 5.61 7.32 -6.07
C ASP A 115 4.47 7.12 -5.08
N LEU A 116 4.33 5.91 -4.53
CA LEU A 116 3.35 5.63 -3.48
C LEU A 116 3.58 6.53 -2.26
N LEU A 117 4.82 6.58 -1.76
CA LEU A 117 5.14 7.36 -0.57
C LEU A 117 4.86 8.86 -0.82
N MET A 118 5.24 9.38 -1.99
CA MET A 118 4.95 10.76 -2.38
C MET A 118 3.46 11.04 -2.48
N ALA A 119 2.66 10.14 -3.06
CA ALA A 119 1.22 10.30 -3.14
C ALA A 119 0.57 10.32 -1.75
N VAL A 120 1.02 9.45 -0.84
CA VAL A 120 0.54 9.44 0.56
C VAL A 120 0.89 10.74 1.28
N PHE A 121 2.10 11.25 1.09
CA PHE A 121 2.52 12.53 1.64
C PHE A 121 1.69 13.69 1.10
N HIS A 122 1.48 13.74 -0.21
CA HIS A 122 0.68 14.78 -0.84
C HIS A 122 -0.75 14.80 -0.26
N LEU A 123 -1.41 13.63 -0.21
CA LEU A 123 -2.74 13.52 0.39
C LEU A 123 -2.76 13.96 1.87
N LYS A 124 -1.72 13.62 2.64
CA LYS A 124 -1.58 14.09 4.03
C LYS A 124 -1.51 15.61 4.09
N GLU A 125 -0.64 16.25 3.31
CA GLU A 125 -0.48 17.72 3.30
C GLU A 125 -1.76 18.44 2.87
N GLU A 126 -2.43 17.93 1.84
CA GLU A 126 -3.76 18.42 1.43
C GLU A 126 -4.75 18.34 2.61
N LEU A 127 -4.85 17.22 3.31
CA LEU A 127 -5.79 17.10 4.43
C LEU A 127 -5.42 17.98 5.63
N ILE A 128 -4.13 18.11 5.97
CA ILE A 128 -3.66 18.91 7.12
C ILE A 128 -3.79 20.41 6.87
N SER A 129 -3.59 20.85 5.63
CA SER A 129 -3.70 22.28 5.27
C SER A 129 -5.14 22.82 5.33
N ARG A 130 -6.15 21.96 5.44
CA ARG A 130 -7.55 22.34 5.58
C ARG A 130 -7.95 22.38 7.04
N GLU A 131 -8.40 23.54 7.52
CA GLU A 131 -8.89 23.70 8.90
C GLU A 131 -10.13 22.83 9.14
N GLU A 132 -11.11 22.92 8.23
CA GLU A 132 -12.35 22.15 8.25
C GLU A 132 -12.41 21.19 7.04
N LEU A 133 -12.91 19.98 7.28
CA LEU A 133 -13.07 18.93 6.25
C LEU A 133 -14.55 18.62 5.97
N HIS A 134 -15.47 19.16 6.78
CA HIS A 134 -16.89 19.08 6.53
C HIS A 134 -17.37 20.20 5.59
N GLY A 135 -18.27 19.87 4.67
CA GLY A 135 -18.90 20.86 3.79
C GLY A 135 -17.94 21.51 2.78
N LEU A 136 -16.87 20.80 2.40
CA LEU A 136 -15.94 21.28 1.37
C LEU A 136 -16.67 21.57 0.04
N PRO A 137 -16.21 22.58 -0.72
CA PRO A 137 -16.71 22.82 -2.07
C PRO A 137 -16.59 21.57 -2.94
N ILE A 138 -17.50 21.41 -3.92
CA ILE A 138 -17.49 20.26 -4.84
C ILE A 138 -16.13 20.10 -5.55
N SER A 139 -15.51 21.20 -5.97
CA SER A 139 -14.19 21.18 -6.60
C SER A 139 -13.09 20.61 -5.71
N ASP A 140 -13.17 20.84 -4.40
CA ASP A 140 -12.19 20.33 -3.45
C ASP A 140 -12.41 18.83 -3.19
N LEU A 141 -13.67 18.39 -3.14
CA LEU A 141 -14.00 16.97 -3.05
C LEU A 141 -13.53 16.22 -4.31
N GLU A 142 -13.76 16.76 -5.50
CA GLU A 142 -13.29 16.18 -6.76
C GLU A 142 -11.75 16.13 -6.85
N HIS A 143 -11.05 17.12 -6.27
CA HIS A 143 -9.59 17.08 -6.16
C HIS A 143 -9.13 15.94 -5.25
N LEU A 144 -9.72 15.84 -4.05
CA LEU A 144 -9.41 14.78 -3.08
C LEU A 144 -9.76 13.40 -3.62
N ASP A 145 -10.85 13.24 -4.39
CA ASP A 145 -11.18 12.00 -5.10
C ASP A 145 -9.99 11.53 -5.94
N GLY A 146 -9.37 12.45 -6.69
CA GLY A 146 -8.21 12.18 -7.53
C GLY A 146 -6.99 11.71 -6.73
N ASP A 147 -6.70 12.36 -5.61
CA ASP A 147 -5.57 12.01 -4.75
C ASP A 147 -5.78 10.70 -4.01
N ILE A 148 -6.97 10.48 -3.45
CA ILE A 148 -7.35 9.22 -2.82
C ILE A 148 -7.25 8.08 -3.82
N LYS A 149 -7.80 8.26 -5.04
CA LYS A 149 -7.72 7.26 -6.11
C LYS A 149 -6.27 6.95 -6.46
N ARG A 150 -5.41 7.97 -6.62
CA ARG A 150 -3.98 7.79 -6.91
C ARG A 150 -3.29 6.96 -5.82
N VAL A 151 -3.48 7.32 -4.55
CA VAL A 151 -2.90 6.60 -3.42
C VAL A 151 -3.41 5.16 -3.38
N TYR A 152 -4.72 4.96 -3.51
CA TYR A 152 -5.33 3.64 -3.39
C TYR A 152 -4.83 2.70 -4.48
N ILE A 153 -4.77 3.15 -5.73
CA ILE A 153 -4.20 2.38 -6.86
C ILE A 153 -2.78 1.92 -6.52
N LEU A 154 -1.90 2.85 -6.14
CA LEU A 154 -0.49 2.55 -5.83
C LEU A 154 -0.37 1.59 -4.63
N LEU A 155 -1.16 1.80 -3.57
CA LEU A 155 -1.16 0.96 -2.37
C LEU A 155 -1.50 -0.49 -2.71
N VAL A 156 -2.54 -0.73 -3.51
CA VAL A 156 -2.99 -2.08 -3.83
C VAL A 156 -1.92 -2.81 -4.64
N TYR A 157 -1.31 -2.15 -5.63
CA TYR A 157 -0.23 -2.77 -6.42
C TYR A 157 0.99 -3.11 -5.58
N GLU A 158 1.48 -2.15 -4.78
CA GLU A 158 2.64 -2.37 -3.91
C GLU A 158 2.36 -3.45 -2.88
N TRP A 159 1.13 -3.54 -2.36
CA TRP A 159 0.76 -4.58 -1.41
C TRP A 159 0.76 -5.97 -2.05
N VAL A 160 0.21 -6.13 -3.25
CA VAL A 160 0.22 -7.41 -3.98
C VAL A 160 1.66 -7.84 -4.30
N ALA A 161 2.49 -6.92 -4.79
CA ALA A 161 3.90 -7.19 -5.07
C ALA A 161 4.67 -7.57 -3.80
N TYR A 162 4.42 -6.86 -2.69
CA TYR A 162 5.01 -7.15 -1.40
C TYR A 162 4.58 -8.51 -0.85
N MET A 163 3.30 -8.89 -1.00
CA MET A 163 2.81 -10.21 -0.60
C MET A 163 3.47 -11.35 -1.40
N GLU A 164 3.67 -11.17 -2.71
CA GLU A 164 4.44 -12.12 -3.54
C GLU A 164 5.88 -12.26 -3.05
N TYR A 165 6.53 -11.12 -2.77
CA TYR A 165 7.89 -11.09 -2.26
C TYR A 165 8.02 -11.81 -0.91
N LEU A 166 7.12 -11.52 0.04
CA LEU A 166 7.11 -12.17 1.35
C LEU A 166 6.90 -13.67 1.23
N LYS A 167 6.02 -14.12 0.35
CA LYS A 167 5.76 -15.56 0.17
C LYS A 167 7.03 -16.33 -0.17
N THR A 168 7.89 -15.73 -0.98
CA THR A 168 9.13 -16.36 -1.46
C THR A 168 10.27 -16.22 -0.46
N ASN A 169 10.42 -15.04 0.14
CA ASN A 169 11.64 -14.68 0.88
C ASN A 169 11.45 -14.67 2.42
N TYR A 170 10.24 -14.44 2.91
CA TYR A 170 9.93 -14.35 4.34
C TYR A 170 8.61 -15.05 4.69
N PRO A 171 8.52 -16.40 4.58
CA PRO A 171 7.27 -17.14 4.77
C PRO A 171 6.57 -16.90 6.12
N TYR A 172 7.32 -16.59 7.18
CA TYR A 172 6.76 -16.27 8.49
C TYR A 172 6.04 -14.91 8.51
N LEU A 173 6.58 -13.89 7.83
CA LEU A 173 5.90 -12.60 7.66
C LEU A 173 4.70 -12.74 6.74
N PHE A 174 4.84 -13.48 5.64
CA PHE A 174 3.73 -13.78 4.72
C PHE A 174 2.55 -14.40 5.47
N SER A 175 2.81 -15.37 6.36
CA SER A 175 1.77 -16.02 7.16
C SER A 175 0.97 -15.03 8.02
N LEU A 176 1.63 -14.04 8.63
CA LEU A 176 0.95 -13.00 9.40
C LEU A 176 0.14 -12.08 8.47
N SER A 177 0.78 -11.51 7.44
CA SER A 177 0.14 -10.57 6.51
C SER A 177 -1.04 -11.18 5.76
N MET A 178 -0.99 -12.48 5.47
CA MET A 178 -2.09 -13.23 4.86
C MET A 178 -3.29 -13.36 5.81
N ARG A 179 -3.06 -13.58 7.11
CA ARG A 179 -4.13 -13.67 8.11
C ARG A 179 -4.70 -12.31 8.50
N THR A 180 -3.90 -11.26 8.43
CA THR A 180 -4.29 -9.87 8.69
C THR A 180 -4.50 -9.10 7.38
N ASN A 181 -4.98 -9.79 6.34
CA ASN A 181 -5.17 -9.21 5.01
C ASN A 181 -6.18 -8.05 5.08
N PRO A 182 -5.85 -6.83 4.60
CA PRO A 182 -6.72 -5.67 4.73
C PRO A 182 -8.05 -5.79 3.94
N PHE A 183 -8.14 -6.73 3.00
CA PHE A 183 -9.36 -6.98 2.23
C PHE A 183 -10.22 -8.11 2.80
N ASP A 184 -9.74 -8.83 3.83
CA ASP A 184 -10.50 -9.88 4.50
C ASP A 184 -11.25 -9.29 5.70
N ARG A 185 -12.59 -9.37 5.68
CA ARG A 185 -13.43 -8.88 6.79
C ARG A 185 -13.31 -9.75 8.05
N GLU A 186 -12.93 -11.01 7.88
CA GLU A 186 -12.74 -11.98 8.97
C GLU A 186 -11.27 -12.10 9.38
N ALA A 187 -10.41 -11.18 8.90
CA ALA A 187 -8.98 -11.17 9.19
C ALA A 187 -8.71 -11.21 10.70
N SER A 188 -7.77 -12.07 11.11
CA SER A 188 -7.36 -12.16 12.51
C SER A 188 -5.91 -12.57 12.64
N ALA A 189 -5.16 -11.88 13.49
CA ALA A 189 -3.78 -12.25 13.79
C ALA A 189 -3.69 -13.58 14.57
N VAL A 190 -4.76 -13.95 15.29
CA VAL A 190 -4.82 -15.12 16.17
C VAL A 190 -4.83 -16.40 15.34
N VAL A 191 -3.94 -17.33 15.70
CA VAL A 191 -3.93 -18.69 15.15
C VAL A 191 -4.93 -19.53 15.94
N LYS A 192 -5.94 -20.07 15.26
CA LYS A 192 -6.90 -21.03 15.82
C LYS A 192 -6.44 -22.46 15.55
#